data_AF-A0AAD6XXK2-F1
#
_entry.id   AF-A0AAD6XXK2-F1
#
_cell.length_a   1.000
_cell.length_b   1.000
_cell.length_c   1.000
_cell.angle_alpha   90.00
_cell.angle_beta   90.00
_cell.angle_gamma   90.00
#
_symmetry.space_group_name_H-M   'P 1'
#
loop_
_entity.id
_entity.type
_entity.pdbx_description
1 polymer ?
#
loop_
_entity_poly.entity_id
_entity_poly.type
_entity_poly.pdbx_seq_one_letter_code
_entity_poly.pdbx_strand_id
1 'polypeptide(L)'
;MHPILSLLLASTLVLSVCSAPNRPEFYDPRALGGAWLNYAGPHKGGEPLNVIISGHSTPSVLTDTGFRAYAEAIGFAPECLGLHIGFLQAANLGDGHGWVKQIMELREDYGSSWLGACLETVVGGNHLRMYRQDGYTAGSGALFLAVSKEESLLQEHTISHDGYDAGRDLLVQRARGQITAKGITYTTTVRRLTGLMAHGAAGVNHGP
;
A
#
# COMPACT_ATOMS: atom_id res chain seq x y z
N MET A 1 -18.24 -71.85 -12.98
CA MET A 1 -17.91 -70.92 -11.88
C MET A 1 -16.66 -70.16 -12.30
N HIS A 2 -16.79 -68.89 -12.72
CA HIS A 2 -15.65 -68.05 -13.15
C HIS A 2 -15.54 -66.88 -12.18
N PRO A 3 -14.36 -66.59 -11.59
CA PRO A 3 -14.21 -65.43 -10.73
C PRO A 3 -13.94 -64.18 -11.58
N ILE A 4 -14.65 -63.09 -11.27
CA ILE A 4 -14.42 -61.77 -11.86
C ILE A 4 -13.32 -61.10 -11.04
N LEU A 5 -12.16 -60.88 -11.66
CA LEU A 5 -11.04 -60.13 -11.09
C LEU A 5 -11.37 -58.63 -11.17
N SER A 6 -11.65 -58.02 -10.03
CA SER A 6 -11.93 -56.58 -9.94
C SER A 6 -10.62 -55.80 -9.89
N LEU A 7 -10.34 -55.02 -10.92
CA LEU A 7 -9.15 -54.18 -11.04
C LEU A 7 -9.43 -52.81 -10.41
N LEU A 8 -8.93 -52.58 -9.20
CA LEU A 8 -8.98 -51.26 -8.55
C LEU A 8 -7.87 -50.36 -9.14
N LEU A 9 -8.25 -49.40 -9.97
CA LEU A 9 -7.36 -48.29 -10.34
C LEU A 9 -7.28 -47.29 -9.17
N ALA A 10 -6.13 -47.26 -8.49
CA ALA A 10 -5.80 -46.18 -7.58
C ALA A 10 -5.42 -44.95 -8.40
N SER A 11 -6.28 -43.93 -8.41
CA SER A 11 -5.98 -42.63 -9.02
C SER A 11 -5.11 -41.82 -8.06
N THR A 12 -3.83 -41.67 -8.38
CA THR A 12 -2.93 -40.76 -7.66
C THR A 12 -3.25 -39.32 -8.06
N LEU A 13 -3.85 -38.57 -7.14
CA LEU A 13 -4.06 -37.13 -7.27
C LEU A 13 -2.71 -36.42 -7.17
N VAL A 14 -2.17 -36.00 -8.32
CA VAL A 14 -0.97 -35.15 -8.36
C VAL A 14 -1.40 -33.71 -8.06
N LEU A 15 -1.23 -33.28 -6.80
CA LEU A 15 -1.37 -31.88 -6.42
C LEU A 15 -0.19 -31.10 -7.02
N SER A 16 -0.44 -30.44 -8.15
CA SER A 16 0.50 -29.50 -8.73
C SER A 16 0.58 -28.28 -7.81
N VAL A 17 1.62 -28.22 -6.99
CA VAL A 17 1.94 -27.01 -6.22
C VAL A 17 2.51 -26.01 -7.23
N CYS A 18 1.69 -25.07 -7.69
CA CYS A 18 2.18 -23.90 -8.40
C CYS A 18 3.16 -23.16 -7.48
N SER A 19 4.46 -23.38 -7.68
CA SER A 19 5.47 -22.51 -7.09
C SER A 19 5.23 -21.12 -7.67
N ALA A 20 4.84 -20.18 -6.82
CA ALA A 20 4.78 -18.79 -7.22
C ALA A 20 6.14 -18.41 -7.84
N PRO A 21 6.19 -17.64 -8.94
CA PRO A 21 7.45 -17.15 -9.45
C PRO A 21 8.21 -16.50 -8.28
N ASN A 22 9.52 -16.77 -8.19
CA ASN A 22 10.40 -16.21 -7.17
C ASN A 22 10.60 -14.70 -7.45
N ARG A 23 9.53 -13.93 -7.28
CA ARG A 23 9.48 -12.48 -7.43
C ARG A 23 10.09 -11.85 -6.19
N PRO A 24 10.89 -10.78 -6.29
CA PRO A 24 11.41 -10.10 -5.11
C PRO A 24 10.28 -9.43 -4.32
N GLU A 25 10.57 -9.05 -3.07
CA GLU A 25 9.63 -8.30 -2.22
C GLU A 25 9.32 -6.92 -2.81
N PHE A 26 10.30 -6.29 -3.44
CA PHE A 26 10.21 -5.09 -4.28
C PHE A 26 11.56 -4.91 -5.00
N TYR A 27 11.60 -4.10 -6.06
CA TYR A 27 12.84 -3.58 -6.63
C TYR A 27 13.06 -2.14 -6.16
N ASP A 28 14.31 -1.76 -5.83
CA ASP A 28 14.63 -0.37 -5.45
C ASP A 28 14.35 0.57 -6.64
N PRO A 29 13.43 1.56 -6.51
CA PRO A 29 13.11 2.47 -7.59
C PRO A 29 14.32 3.18 -8.19
N ARG A 30 15.34 3.48 -7.36
CA ARG A 30 16.54 4.21 -7.80
C ARG A 30 17.40 3.43 -8.78
N ALA A 31 17.33 2.09 -8.74
CA ALA A 31 18.17 1.23 -9.57
C ALA A 31 17.92 1.44 -11.07
N LEU A 32 16.73 1.89 -11.44
CA LEU A 32 16.28 2.04 -12.83
C LEU A 32 15.62 3.42 -13.07
N GLY A 33 16.12 4.47 -12.39
CA GLY A 33 15.75 5.86 -12.66
C GLY A 33 14.43 6.33 -12.04
N GLY A 34 13.84 5.54 -11.15
CA GLY A 34 12.76 5.95 -10.25
C GLY A 34 13.28 6.62 -8.97
N ALA A 35 12.37 6.91 -8.05
CA ALA A 35 12.68 7.58 -6.79
C ALA A 35 11.81 7.06 -5.62
N TRP A 36 12.30 7.26 -4.40
CA TRP A 36 11.55 7.04 -3.16
C TRP A 36 10.64 8.22 -2.78
N LEU A 37 10.61 9.25 -3.64
CA LEU A 37 9.72 10.39 -3.51
C LEU A 37 8.77 10.36 -4.69
N ASN A 38 7.48 10.56 -4.43
CA ASN A 38 6.52 10.86 -5.48
C ASN A 38 6.68 12.32 -5.96
N TYR A 39 5.87 12.71 -6.93
CA TYR A 39 5.72 14.07 -7.40
C TYR A 39 4.39 14.64 -6.91
N ALA A 40 4.46 15.53 -5.92
CA ALA A 40 3.31 16.16 -5.29
C ALA A 40 2.80 17.41 -6.03
N GLY A 41 3.45 17.80 -7.13
CA GLY A 41 3.10 18.96 -7.94
C GLY A 41 4.26 19.96 -8.11
N PRO A 42 4.09 20.96 -8.97
CA PRO A 42 5.15 21.93 -9.27
C PRO A 42 5.47 22.77 -8.02
N HIS A 43 6.75 23.05 -7.81
CA HIS A 43 7.27 23.81 -6.66
C HIS A 43 7.03 23.18 -5.28
N LYS A 44 6.52 21.94 -5.23
CA LYS A 44 6.45 21.13 -4.03
C LYS A 44 7.62 20.15 -3.99
N GLY A 45 8.02 19.75 -2.77
CA GLY A 45 8.82 18.53 -2.61
C GLY A 45 7.99 17.30 -2.99
N GLY A 46 8.57 16.11 -2.87
CA GLY A 46 7.85 14.84 -3.01
C GLY A 46 7.38 14.29 -1.67
N GLU A 47 6.36 13.46 -1.70
CA GLU A 47 5.96 12.65 -0.54
C GLU A 47 6.79 11.36 -0.51
N PRO A 48 7.34 10.98 0.67
CA PRO A 48 8.05 9.73 0.83
C PRO A 48 7.17 8.51 0.55
N LEU A 49 7.64 7.61 -0.30
CA LEU A 49 7.09 6.25 -0.46
C LEU A 49 7.59 5.38 0.70
N ASN A 50 7.09 5.68 1.90
CA ASN A 50 7.63 5.25 3.19
C ASN A 50 7.06 3.93 3.75
N VAL A 51 6.12 3.29 3.03
CA VAL A 51 5.62 1.94 3.35
C VAL A 51 5.54 1.10 2.06
N ILE A 52 5.92 -0.17 2.15
CA ILE A 52 5.81 -1.15 1.06
C ILE A 52 4.96 -2.33 1.51
N ILE A 53 3.89 -2.63 0.75
CA ILE A 53 3.26 -3.95 0.83
C ILE A 53 4.05 -4.88 -0.08
N SER A 54 4.81 -5.79 0.54
CA SER A 54 5.73 -6.68 -0.15
C SER A 54 5.04 -7.46 -1.27
N GLY A 55 5.71 -7.63 -2.40
CA GLY A 55 5.33 -8.56 -3.46
C GLY A 55 5.20 -10.00 -2.96
N HIS A 56 5.77 -10.37 -1.81
CA HIS A 56 5.56 -11.69 -1.19
C HIS A 56 4.23 -11.83 -0.45
N SER A 57 3.47 -10.74 -0.30
CA SER A 57 2.14 -10.80 0.29
C SER A 57 1.20 -11.69 -0.53
N THR A 58 0.16 -12.21 0.12
CA THR A 58 -0.88 -13.01 -0.54
C THR A 58 -1.40 -12.29 -1.79
N PRO A 59 -1.41 -12.94 -2.98
CA PRO A 59 -1.72 -12.25 -4.24
C PRO A 59 -3.04 -11.48 -4.25
N SER A 60 -4.05 -11.94 -3.50
CA SER A 60 -5.34 -11.24 -3.38
C SER A 60 -5.18 -9.85 -2.77
N VAL A 61 -4.31 -9.66 -1.77
CA VAL A 61 -4.04 -8.36 -1.12
C VAL A 61 -3.37 -7.38 -2.09
N LEU A 62 -2.64 -7.88 -3.09
CA LEU A 62 -1.95 -7.05 -4.08
C LEU A 62 -2.86 -6.60 -5.23
N THR A 63 -4.16 -6.87 -5.18
CA THR A 63 -5.15 -6.32 -6.12
C THR A 63 -5.75 -5.02 -5.60
N ASP A 64 -6.34 -4.18 -6.45
CA ASP A 64 -6.96 -2.91 -5.99
C ASP A 64 -8.05 -3.18 -4.95
N THR A 65 -8.93 -4.15 -5.23
CA THR A 65 -10.01 -4.54 -4.33
C THR A 65 -9.49 -5.16 -3.04
N GLY A 66 -8.49 -6.04 -3.12
CA GLY A 66 -7.94 -6.69 -1.93
C GLY A 66 -7.11 -5.76 -1.06
N PHE A 67 -6.33 -4.86 -1.66
CA PHE A 67 -5.62 -3.82 -0.91
C PHE A 67 -6.60 -2.88 -0.22
N ARG A 68 -7.66 -2.46 -0.91
CA ARG A 68 -8.72 -1.65 -0.29
C ARG A 68 -9.38 -2.37 0.89
N ALA A 69 -9.74 -3.64 0.73
CA ALA A 69 -10.33 -4.43 1.81
C ALA A 69 -9.38 -4.60 3.00
N TYR A 70 -8.08 -4.73 2.74
CA TYR A 70 -7.05 -4.76 3.76
C TYR A 70 -6.89 -3.41 4.47
N ALA A 71 -6.86 -2.31 3.71
CA ALA A 71 -6.78 -0.95 4.24
C ALA A 71 -7.99 -0.61 5.12
N GLU A 72 -9.20 -1.00 4.70
CA GLU A 72 -10.43 -0.92 5.50
C GLU A 72 -10.33 -1.72 6.80
N ALA A 73 -9.69 -2.90 6.79
CA ALA A 73 -9.48 -3.68 8.01
C ALA A 73 -8.54 -2.99 9.01
N ILE A 74 -7.67 -2.09 8.55
CA ILE A 74 -6.70 -1.35 9.39
C ILE A 74 -7.11 0.12 9.61
N GLY A 75 -8.37 0.48 9.38
CA GLY A 75 -8.94 1.78 9.73
C GLY A 75 -8.75 2.88 8.69
N PHE A 76 -8.70 2.52 7.40
CA PHE A 76 -8.74 3.48 6.30
C PHE A 76 -10.02 3.32 5.47
N ALA A 77 -10.48 4.39 4.85
CA ALA A 77 -11.60 4.38 3.93
C ALA A 77 -11.32 5.29 2.72
N PRO A 78 -12.02 5.09 1.58
CA PRO A 78 -11.99 6.05 0.49
C PRO A 78 -12.48 7.43 0.92
N GLU A 79 -12.13 8.44 0.13
CA GLU A 79 -12.50 9.82 0.40
C GLU A 79 -14.02 10.03 0.54
N CYS A 80 -14.39 10.98 1.39
CA CYS A 80 -15.76 11.36 1.68
C CYS A 80 -16.54 11.68 0.38
N LEU A 81 -17.59 10.89 0.08
CA LEU A 81 -18.50 11.12 -1.04
C LEU A 81 -17.81 11.32 -2.41
N GLY A 82 -16.57 10.82 -2.58
CA GLY A 82 -15.79 11.01 -3.80
C GLY A 82 -15.31 12.45 -4.04
N LEU A 83 -15.35 13.30 -3.01
CA LEU A 83 -14.78 14.65 -3.06
C LEU A 83 -13.26 14.56 -2.94
N HIS A 84 -12.61 14.41 -4.10
CA HIS A 84 -11.16 14.50 -4.20
C HIS A 84 -10.72 15.97 -4.22
N ILE A 85 -10.24 16.48 -3.08
CA ILE A 85 -9.66 17.82 -2.97
C ILE A 85 -8.14 17.66 -2.99
N GLY A 86 -7.53 17.79 -4.17
CA GLY A 86 -6.08 17.65 -4.29
C GLY A 86 -5.57 17.52 -5.71
N PHE A 87 -4.24 17.57 -5.84
CA PHE A 87 -3.53 17.27 -7.08
C PHE A 87 -3.31 15.76 -7.17
N LEU A 88 -3.63 15.16 -8.32
CA LEU A 88 -3.29 13.76 -8.58
C LEU A 88 -1.77 13.59 -8.66
N GLN A 89 -1.19 12.97 -7.63
CA GLN A 89 0.25 12.78 -7.52
C GLN A 89 0.72 11.59 -8.36
N ALA A 90 1.96 11.65 -8.82
CA ALA A 90 2.57 10.60 -9.64
C ALA A 90 3.86 10.07 -9.03
N ALA A 91 4.20 8.81 -9.26
CA ALA A 91 5.47 8.22 -8.82
C ALA A 91 6.14 7.50 -10.00
N ASN A 92 7.48 7.51 -10.02
CA ASN A 92 8.27 6.66 -10.88
C ASN A 92 8.94 5.58 -10.03
N LEU A 93 8.47 4.34 -10.14
CA LEU A 93 8.93 3.22 -9.33
C LEU A 93 10.12 2.46 -9.95
N GLY A 94 10.73 3.01 -11.01
CA GLY A 94 11.87 2.39 -11.68
C GLY A 94 11.52 1.06 -12.33
N ASP A 95 10.27 0.86 -12.74
CA ASP A 95 9.78 -0.40 -13.31
C ASP A 95 9.53 -0.35 -14.82
N GLY A 96 9.84 0.79 -15.45
CA GLY A 96 9.74 1.01 -16.89
C GLY A 96 8.48 1.77 -17.31
N HIS A 97 7.53 2.03 -16.39
CA HIS A 97 6.37 2.86 -16.68
C HIS A 97 6.67 4.38 -16.64
N GLY A 98 7.80 4.79 -16.07
CA GLY A 98 8.08 6.19 -15.81
C GLY A 98 7.16 6.75 -14.74
N TRP A 99 6.74 8.01 -14.86
CA TRP A 99 5.84 8.64 -13.90
C TRP A 99 4.38 8.21 -14.12
N VAL A 100 3.83 7.45 -13.18
CA VAL A 100 2.44 6.99 -13.18
C VAL A 100 1.65 7.62 -12.04
N LYS A 101 0.38 7.94 -12.30
CA LYS A 101 -0.52 8.50 -11.28
C LYS A 101 -0.81 7.47 -10.19
N GLN A 102 -1.13 7.96 -8.99
CA GLN A 102 -1.64 7.11 -7.91
C GLN A 102 -2.85 6.28 -8.38
N ILE A 103 -2.93 5.04 -7.89
CA ILE A 103 -4.04 4.12 -8.16
C ILE A 103 -5.17 4.37 -7.17
N MET A 104 -4.82 4.68 -5.92
CA MET A 104 -5.77 4.83 -4.82
C MET A 104 -5.28 5.88 -3.83
N GLU A 105 -6.24 6.55 -3.21
CA GLU A 105 -6.05 7.44 -2.08
C GLU A 105 -7.06 7.07 -0.99
N LEU A 106 -6.57 6.89 0.22
CA LEU A 106 -7.37 6.49 1.37
C LEU A 106 -7.04 7.38 2.57
N ARG A 107 -8.06 7.62 3.38
CA ARG A 107 -8.02 8.49 4.55
C ARG A 107 -8.45 7.70 5.78
N GLU A 108 -8.10 8.18 6.96
CA GLU A 108 -8.47 7.57 8.22
C GLU A 108 -9.99 7.50 8.38
N ASP A 109 -10.49 6.35 8.80
CA ASP A 109 -11.93 6.09 8.85
C ASP A 109 -12.57 6.36 10.22
N TYR A 110 -11.80 6.64 11.27
CA TYR A 110 -12.30 6.88 12.63
C TYR A 110 -13.31 5.82 13.15
N GLY A 111 -13.22 4.58 12.67
CA GLY A 111 -14.18 3.51 13.01
C GLY A 111 -15.55 3.64 12.34
N SER A 112 -15.71 4.53 11.36
CA SER A 112 -16.88 4.68 10.52
C SER A 112 -16.50 5.07 9.09
N SER A 113 -16.56 4.13 8.16
CA SER A 113 -16.24 4.40 6.74
C SER A 113 -17.10 5.47 6.07
N TRP A 114 -18.26 5.82 6.64
CA TRP A 114 -19.16 6.86 6.13
C TRP A 114 -18.96 8.21 6.82
N LEU A 115 -18.84 8.25 8.15
CA LEU A 115 -18.70 9.50 8.90
C LEU A 115 -17.24 9.92 9.05
N GLY A 116 -16.32 8.97 9.20
CA GLY A 116 -14.94 9.23 9.56
C GLY A 116 -14.07 9.74 8.42
N ALA A 117 -14.25 9.28 7.18
CA ALA A 117 -13.55 9.87 6.04
C ALA A 117 -13.97 11.34 5.80
N CYS A 118 -15.20 11.71 6.16
CA CYS A 118 -15.69 13.10 6.14
C CYS A 118 -15.25 13.89 7.38
N LEU A 119 -15.05 13.21 8.52
CA LEU A 119 -14.56 13.80 9.76
C LEU A 119 -13.04 14.04 9.71
N GLU A 120 -12.28 13.21 8.98
CA GLU A 120 -10.85 13.41 8.69
C GLU A 120 -10.62 14.73 7.96
N THR A 121 -11.52 15.08 7.04
CA THR A 121 -11.52 16.42 6.45
C THR A 121 -11.54 17.47 7.59
N VAL A 122 -12.43 17.34 8.57
CA VAL A 122 -12.59 18.31 9.66
C VAL A 122 -11.51 18.23 10.78
N VAL A 123 -10.85 17.08 10.98
CA VAL A 123 -10.01 16.79 12.16
C VAL A 123 -8.54 16.51 11.81
N GLY A 124 -8.24 16.17 10.55
CA GLY A 124 -6.97 15.60 10.10
C GLY A 124 -6.94 14.10 10.36
N GLY A 125 -5.91 13.38 9.94
CA GLY A 125 -5.80 11.94 10.18
C GLY A 125 -4.72 11.27 9.35
N ASN A 126 -4.66 9.94 9.44
CA ASN A 126 -3.76 9.16 8.60
C ASN A 126 -4.26 9.15 7.15
N HIS A 127 -3.36 9.39 6.23
CA HIS A 127 -3.59 9.50 4.80
C HIS A 127 -2.62 8.57 4.08
N LEU A 128 -3.07 7.93 3.01
CA LEU A 128 -2.16 7.23 2.11
C LEU A 128 -2.52 7.38 0.63
N ARG A 129 -1.49 7.34 -0.20
CA ARG A 129 -1.56 7.15 -1.66
C ARG A 129 -0.89 5.83 -2.02
N MET A 130 -1.48 5.08 -2.93
CA MET A 130 -0.95 3.79 -3.38
C MET A 130 -0.51 3.82 -4.84
N TYR A 131 0.68 3.29 -5.09
CA TYR A 131 1.27 3.01 -6.40
C TYR A 131 1.66 1.54 -6.47
N ARG A 132 1.76 0.98 -7.68
CA ARG A 132 2.09 -0.43 -7.89
C ARG A 132 3.30 -0.58 -8.78
N GLN A 133 4.21 -1.45 -8.37
CA GLN A 133 5.40 -1.78 -9.14
C GLN A 133 5.11 -2.99 -10.04
N ASP A 134 4.50 -2.74 -11.19
CA ASP A 134 4.04 -3.75 -12.17
C ASP A 134 4.61 -3.54 -13.58
N GLY A 135 5.59 -2.67 -13.73
CA GLY A 135 6.23 -2.40 -15.01
C GLY A 135 7.04 -3.55 -15.58
N TYR A 136 7.26 -3.48 -16.90
CA TYR A 136 7.87 -4.53 -17.71
C TYR A 136 9.38 -4.74 -17.45
N THR A 137 10.06 -3.81 -16.76
CA THR A 137 11.48 -3.96 -16.41
C THR A 137 11.71 -4.41 -14.97
N ALA A 138 10.78 -4.14 -14.05
CA ALA A 138 10.93 -4.47 -12.64
C ALA A 138 9.59 -4.74 -11.92
N GLY A 139 8.72 -5.56 -12.51
CA GLY A 139 7.40 -5.88 -11.95
C GLY A 139 7.46 -6.89 -10.79
N SER A 140 7.51 -6.40 -9.55
CA SER A 140 7.41 -7.23 -8.34
C SER A 140 5.96 -7.49 -7.89
N GLY A 141 5.04 -6.61 -8.31
CA GLY A 141 3.67 -6.54 -7.79
C GLY A 141 3.55 -5.88 -6.42
N ALA A 142 4.65 -5.39 -5.84
CA ALA A 142 4.65 -4.67 -4.58
C ALA A 142 3.85 -3.36 -4.68
N LEU A 143 3.22 -2.97 -3.57
CA LEU A 143 2.52 -1.69 -3.46
C LEU A 143 3.38 -0.71 -2.68
N PHE A 144 3.67 0.44 -3.29
CA PHE A 144 4.40 1.53 -2.68
C PHE A 144 3.39 2.56 -2.17
N LEU A 145 3.46 2.88 -0.87
CA LEU A 145 2.54 3.78 -0.23
C LEU A 145 3.26 5.06 0.19
N ALA A 146 2.71 6.21 -0.17
CA ALA A 146 3.03 7.47 0.48
C ALA A 146 2.07 7.64 1.65
N VAL A 147 2.56 7.53 2.88
CA VAL A 147 1.73 7.56 4.09
C VAL A 147 2.09 8.78 4.91
N SER A 148 1.10 9.56 5.31
CA SER A 148 1.27 10.79 6.09
C SER A 148 0.18 10.92 7.13
N LYS A 149 0.42 11.74 8.14
CA LYS A 149 -0.61 12.27 9.02
C LYS A 149 -0.85 13.73 8.69
N GLU A 150 -2.03 14.03 8.17
CA GLU A 150 -2.46 15.37 7.79
C GLU A 150 -3.13 16.08 8.98
N GLU A 151 -2.97 17.39 9.07
CA GLU A 151 -3.71 18.26 9.99
C GLU A 151 -5.13 18.49 9.48
N SER A 152 -5.97 19.08 10.34
CA SER A 152 -7.38 19.35 10.03
C SER A 152 -7.60 20.32 8.86
N LEU A 153 -8.83 20.37 8.33
CA LEU A 153 -9.29 21.41 7.39
C LEU A 153 -8.98 22.83 7.86
N LEU A 154 -9.09 23.09 9.17
CA LEU A 154 -8.79 24.40 9.76
C LEU A 154 -7.32 24.79 9.64
N GLN A 155 -6.45 23.80 9.41
CA GLN A 155 -5.02 23.92 9.18
C GLN A 155 -4.66 23.56 7.72
N GLU A 156 -5.64 23.64 6.82
CA GLU A 156 -5.50 23.46 5.37
C GLU A 156 -4.91 22.11 4.93
N HIS A 157 -5.10 21.03 5.71
CA HIS A 157 -4.52 19.72 5.41
C HIS A 157 -2.99 19.74 5.24
N THR A 158 -2.31 20.64 5.95
CA THR A 158 -0.86 20.60 6.02
C THR A 158 -0.39 19.29 6.66
N ILE A 159 0.79 18.81 6.27
CA ILE A 159 1.38 17.65 6.93
C ILE A 159 1.72 18.07 8.36
N SER A 160 1.24 17.29 9.34
CA SER A 160 1.53 17.56 10.75
C SER A 160 3.03 17.53 11.01
N HIS A 161 3.49 18.15 12.10
CA HIS A 161 4.89 17.99 12.51
C HIS A 161 5.24 16.50 12.63
N ASP A 162 6.34 16.08 11.99
CA ASP A 162 6.73 14.66 11.88
C ASP A 162 5.69 13.77 11.15
N GLY A 163 4.83 14.37 10.32
CA GLY A 163 3.62 13.71 9.82
C GLY A 163 3.87 12.48 8.95
N TYR A 164 4.96 12.41 8.19
CA TYR A 164 5.29 11.20 7.42
C TYR A 164 5.71 10.04 8.31
N ASP A 165 6.52 10.31 9.33
CA ASP A 165 6.96 9.28 10.28
C ASP A 165 5.82 8.85 11.19
N ALA A 166 5.03 9.81 11.70
CA ALA A 166 3.84 9.56 12.49
C ALA A 166 2.78 8.74 11.72
N GLY A 167 2.50 9.10 10.46
CA GLY A 167 1.54 8.38 9.61
C GLY A 167 1.98 6.94 9.32
N ARG A 168 3.25 6.77 8.92
CA ARG A 168 3.88 5.45 8.72
C ARG A 168 3.76 4.59 9.97
N ASP A 169 4.17 5.12 11.13
CA ASP A 169 4.23 4.37 12.37
C ASP A 169 2.83 4.00 12.87
N LEU A 170 1.83 4.88 12.67
CA LEU A 170 0.43 4.60 12.96
C LEU A 170 -0.14 3.48 12.08
N LEU A 171 0.14 3.51 10.76
CA LEU A 171 -0.27 2.44 9.85
C LEU A 171 0.37 1.11 10.27
N VAL A 172 1.69 1.11 10.52
CA VAL A 172 2.43 -0.07 10.95
C VAL A 172 1.88 -0.63 12.26
N GLN A 173 1.58 0.23 13.23
CA GLN A 173 1.00 -0.17 14.50
C GLN A 173 -0.35 -0.86 14.33
N ARG A 174 -1.24 -0.30 13.49
CA ARG A 174 -2.56 -0.86 13.22
C ARG A 174 -2.48 -2.17 12.47
N ALA A 175 -1.57 -2.27 11.50
CA ALA A 175 -1.45 -3.42 10.62
C ALA A 175 -0.79 -4.64 11.29
N ARG A 176 0.16 -4.44 12.20
CA ARG A 176 1.00 -5.52 12.75
C ARG A 176 0.17 -6.58 13.49
N GLY A 177 0.44 -7.84 13.18
CA GLY A 177 -0.18 -8.97 13.86
C GLY A 177 -1.39 -9.50 13.08
N GLN A 178 -2.43 -9.89 13.80
CA GLN A 178 -3.61 -10.53 13.22
C GLN A 178 -4.84 -9.64 13.39
N ILE A 179 -5.58 -9.44 12.31
CA ILE A 179 -6.81 -8.64 12.28
C ILE A 179 -7.86 -9.42 11.49
N THR A 180 -9.08 -9.48 12.03
CA THR A 180 -10.21 -10.10 11.33
C THR A 180 -11.25 -9.02 11.04
N ALA A 181 -11.58 -8.83 9.77
CA ALA A 181 -12.59 -7.88 9.31
C ALA A 181 -13.43 -8.52 8.21
N LYS A 182 -14.75 -8.35 8.28
CA LYS A 182 -15.71 -8.88 7.28
C LYS A 182 -15.50 -10.38 6.94
N GLY A 183 -15.10 -11.18 7.93
CA GLY A 183 -14.86 -12.62 7.78
C GLY A 183 -13.49 -13.00 7.17
N ILE A 184 -12.64 -12.04 6.84
CA ILE A 184 -11.28 -12.28 6.35
C ILE A 184 -10.30 -12.03 7.49
N THR A 185 -9.35 -12.95 7.69
CA THR A 185 -8.27 -12.78 8.66
C THR A 185 -6.98 -12.45 7.93
N TYR A 186 -6.42 -11.28 8.24
CA TYR A 186 -5.11 -10.84 7.78
C TYR A 186 -4.08 -11.13 8.86
N THR A 187 -2.90 -11.59 8.45
CA THR A 187 -1.72 -11.73 9.32
C THR A 187 -0.57 -10.99 8.70
N THR A 188 -0.12 -9.93 9.35
CA THR A 188 0.90 -9.01 8.83
C THR A 188 2.15 -9.07 9.70
N THR A 189 3.27 -9.34 9.06
CA THR A 189 4.60 -9.15 9.64
C THR A 189 5.18 -7.84 9.15
N VAL A 190 6.04 -7.22 9.97
CA VAL A 190 6.62 -5.91 9.67
C VAL A 190 8.13 -6.01 9.76
N ARG A 191 8.82 -5.50 8.74
CA ARG A 191 10.27 -5.33 8.71
C ARG A 191 10.60 -3.88 8.41
N ARG A 192 11.41 -3.24 9.25
CA ARG A 192 11.96 -1.92 8.94
C ARG A 192 13.12 -2.05 7.98
N LEU A 193 13.10 -1.21 6.94
CA LEU A 193 14.20 -1.05 5.99
C LEU A 193 14.90 0.27 6.31
N THR A 194 16.23 0.25 6.39
CA THR A 194 17.05 1.42 6.68
C THR A 194 17.97 1.73 5.51
N GLY A 195 18.34 3.00 5.32
CA GLY A 195 19.27 3.41 4.26
C GLY A 195 18.67 3.50 2.85
N LEU A 196 17.35 3.40 2.71
CA LEU A 196 16.66 3.57 1.42
C LEU A 196 16.46 5.05 1.06
N MET A 197 16.27 5.90 2.07
CA MET A 197 16.19 7.36 1.94
C MET A 197 17.14 8.01 2.95
N ALA A 198 17.67 9.18 2.59
CA ALA A 198 18.39 10.02 3.55
C ALA A 198 17.41 10.57 4.60
N HIS A 199 17.89 10.73 5.83
CA HIS A 199 17.14 11.42 6.87
C HIS A 199 17.01 12.92 6.56
N GLY A 200 15.92 13.54 7.03
CA GLY A 200 15.68 14.98 6.94
C GLY A 200 14.68 15.38 5.86
N ALA A 201 14.61 16.69 5.59
CA ALA A 201 13.57 17.33 4.78
C ALA A 201 13.96 17.57 3.31
N ALA A 202 15.18 17.24 2.90
CA ALA A 202 15.68 17.59 1.57
C ALA A 202 14.82 16.97 0.46
N GLY A 203 14.13 17.82 -0.30
CA GLY A 203 13.22 17.40 -1.37
C GLY A 203 11.89 16.80 -0.88
N VAL A 204 11.63 16.78 0.44
CA VAL A 204 10.38 16.28 1.04
C VAL A 204 9.36 17.42 1.09
N ASN A 205 8.14 17.15 0.61
CA ASN A 205 7.04 18.11 0.70
C ASN A 205 6.72 18.39 2.17
N HIS A 206 6.52 19.64 2.58
CA HIS A 206 6.33 20.01 4.00
C HIS A 206 7.43 19.52 4.96
N GLY A 207 8.65 19.23 4.48
CA GLY A 207 9.76 18.90 5.36
C GLY A 207 10.18 20.13 6.19
N PRO A 208 10.18 20.06 7.54
CA PRO A 208 10.66 21.15 8.40
C PRO A 208 12.18 21.33 8.34
#